data_AF-A0A3N2BXX8-F1
#
_entry.id   AF-A0A3N2BXX8-F1
#
_cell.length_a   1.000
_cell.length_b   1.000
_cell.length_c   1.000
_cell.angle_alpha   90.00
_cell.angle_beta   90.00
_cell.angle_gamma   90.00
#
_symmetry.space_group_name_H-M   'P 1'
#
loop_
_entity.id
_entity.type
_entity.pdbx_description
1 polymer ?
#
loop_
_entity_poly.entity_id
_entity_poly.type
_entity_poly.pdbx_seq_one_letter_code
_entity_poly.pdbx_strand_id
1 'polypeptide(L)'
;MNWFEALWVELSSPAWVAGLLQATFGTIVAFTGALFLFRRQLRHDRELVAAQLESDREARLAERRSAAADVLGRTLLATAEQLPMRDAGQYGLRDALWDLASDPPGGRSLDDAIEQAELILPRYDIVRSFSREASGRWYTMKRMVSQLSHEERTKSNWLSVLYDEFMTPLTRDMTAVGRVLVGWNGHGEAPIDSAVSTQTSIAPAEVADPAAYFAWRTELERELLHRRRVREQ
;
A
#
# COMPACT_ATOMS: atom_id res chain seq x y z
N MET A 1 -74.38 -60.54 -21.58
CA MET A 1 -73.09 -59.82 -21.51
C MET A 1 -73.28 -58.66 -20.56
N ASN A 2 -72.68 -58.73 -19.39
CA ASN A 2 -72.85 -57.69 -18.36
C ASN A 2 -71.96 -56.49 -18.68
N TRP A 3 -72.42 -55.27 -18.40
CA TRP A 3 -71.65 -54.04 -18.70
C TRP A 3 -70.26 -54.03 -18.04
N PHE A 4 -70.11 -54.75 -16.92
CA PHE A 4 -68.83 -54.98 -16.24
C PHE A 4 -67.85 -55.82 -17.06
N GLU A 5 -68.33 -56.85 -17.77
CA GLU A 5 -67.48 -57.68 -18.66
C GLU A 5 -67.06 -56.89 -19.90
N ALA A 6 -67.97 -56.08 -20.46
CA ALA A 6 -67.65 -55.19 -21.57
C ALA A 6 -66.60 -54.13 -21.18
N LEU A 7 -66.74 -53.53 -19.99
CA LEU A 7 -65.75 -52.61 -19.44
C LEU A 7 -64.38 -53.27 -19.25
N TRP A 8 -64.36 -54.53 -18.80
CA TRP A 8 -63.13 -55.27 -18.55
C TRP A 8 -62.42 -55.71 -19.82
N VAL A 9 -63.17 -56.04 -20.88
CA VAL A 9 -62.64 -56.29 -22.22
C VAL A 9 -62.08 -55.00 -22.86
N GLU A 10 -62.74 -53.86 -22.65
CA GLU A 10 -62.28 -52.56 -23.16
C GLU A 10 -61.00 -52.08 -22.44
N LEU A 11 -60.94 -52.26 -21.12
CA LEU A 11 -59.77 -51.93 -20.27
C LEU A 11 -58.57 -52.84 -20.52
N SER A 12 -58.81 -54.10 -20.91
CA SER A 12 -57.76 -55.04 -21.34
C SER A 12 -57.48 -54.95 -22.84
N SER A 13 -58.12 -54.01 -23.56
CA SER A 13 -57.85 -53.81 -24.97
C SER A 13 -56.39 -53.36 -25.18
N PRO A 14 -55.72 -53.88 -26.22
CA PRO A 14 -54.35 -53.49 -26.53
C PRO A 14 -54.20 -51.97 -26.74
N ALA A 15 -55.26 -51.32 -27.25
CA ALA A 15 -55.30 -49.88 -27.50
C ALA A 15 -55.29 -49.06 -26.19
N TRP A 16 -56.04 -49.49 -25.17
CA TRP A 16 -56.08 -48.80 -23.89
C TRP A 16 -54.75 -48.93 -23.14
N VAL A 17 -54.18 -50.13 -23.11
CA VAL A 17 -52.86 -50.40 -22.51
C VAL A 17 -51.75 -49.63 -23.23
N ALA A 18 -51.80 -49.56 -24.57
CA ALA A 18 -50.85 -48.76 -25.36
C ALA A 18 -50.98 -47.26 -25.06
N GLY A 19 -52.19 -46.72 -24.94
CA GLY A 19 -52.43 -45.32 -24.57
C GLY A 19 -51.91 -44.98 -23.17
N LEU A 20 -52.08 -45.90 -22.20
CA LEU A 20 -51.59 -45.72 -20.84
C LEU A 20 -50.07 -45.83 -20.74
N LEU A 21 -49.45 -46.75 -21.49
CA LEU A 21 -47.99 -46.83 -21.64
C LEU A 21 -47.42 -45.58 -22.31
N GLN A 22 -48.04 -45.09 -23.38
CA GLN A 22 -47.59 -43.89 -24.07
C GLN A 22 -47.69 -42.64 -23.19
N ALA A 23 -48.78 -42.49 -22.43
CA ALA A 23 -48.95 -41.41 -21.47
C ALA A 23 -47.92 -41.47 -20.33
N THR A 24 -47.67 -42.66 -19.77
CA THR A 24 -46.65 -42.84 -18.71
C THR A 24 -45.24 -42.62 -19.23
N PHE A 25 -44.87 -43.16 -20.38
CA PHE A 25 -43.56 -42.87 -21.01
C PHE A 25 -43.39 -41.39 -21.32
N GLY A 26 -44.41 -40.72 -21.87
CA GLY A 26 -44.37 -39.27 -22.11
C GLY A 26 -44.16 -38.48 -20.83
N THR A 27 -44.83 -38.88 -19.75
CA THR A 27 -44.68 -38.25 -18.42
C THR A 27 -43.30 -38.47 -17.83
N ILE A 28 -42.75 -39.70 -17.91
CA ILE A 28 -41.41 -40.03 -17.43
C ILE A 28 -40.34 -39.26 -18.20
N VAL A 29 -40.44 -39.18 -19.53
CA VAL A 29 -39.51 -38.42 -20.37
C VAL A 29 -39.56 -36.93 -20.03
N ALA A 30 -40.76 -36.36 -19.90
CA ALA A 30 -40.94 -34.97 -19.49
C ALA A 30 -40.35 -34.70 -18.09
N PHE A 31 -40.59 -35.58 -17.12
CA PHE A 31 -40.07 -35.44 -15.76
C PHE A 31 -38.54 -35.57 -15.72
N THR A 32 -37.98 -36.50 -16.50
CA THR A 32 -36.52 -36.70 -16.61
C THR A 32 -35.86 -35.50 -17.28
N GLY A 33 -36.47 -34.95 -18.34
CA GLY A 33 -36.02 -33.72 -19.00
C GLY A 33 -36.07 -32.51 -18.07
N ALA A 34 -37.16 -32.34 -17.30
CA ALA A 34 -37.29 -31.30 -16.29
C ALA A 34 -36.22 -31.46 -15.20
N LEU A 35 -36.01 -32.66 -14.67
CA LEU A 35 -34.98 -32.95 -13.66
C LEU A 35 -33.57 -32.64 -14.19
N PHE A 36 -33.30 -32.95 -15.45
CA PHE A 36 -32.03 -32.64 -16.09
C PHE A 36 -31.81 -31.12 -16.21
N LEU A 37 -32.82 -30.38 -16.65
CA LEU A 37 -32.77 -28.91 -16.71
C LEU A 37 -32.57 -28.29 -15.34
N PHE A 38 -33.33 -28.73 -14.32
CA PHE A 38 -33.16 -28.27 -12.94
C PHE A 38 -31.76 -28.54 -12.41
N ARG A 39 -31.18 -29.72 -12.66
CA ARG A 39 -29.81 -30.03 -12.26
C ARG A 39 -28.79 -29.13 -12.94
N ARG A 40 -28.97 -28.85 -14.23
CA ARG A 40 -28.10 -27.95 -14.99
C ARG A 40 -28.19 -26.51 -14.48
N GLN A 41 -29.41 -26.04 -14.21
CA GLN A 41 -29.66 -24.69 -13.69
C GLN A 41 -29.06 -24.53 -12.28
N LEU A 42 -29.27 -25.50 -11.39
CA LEU A 42 -28.66 -25.51 -10.06
C LEU A 42 -27.12 -25.50 -10.10
N ARG A 43 -26.50 -26.17 -11.09
CA ARG A 43 -25.04 -26.13 -11.26
C ARG A 43 -24.58 -24.75 -11.70
N HIS A 44 -25.25 -24.16 -12.69
CA HIS A 44 -24.94 -22.82 -13.18
C HIS A 44 -25.10 -21.77 -12.07
N ASP A 45 -26.17 -21.86 -11.27
CA ASP A 45 -26.40 -20.95 -10.15
C ASP A 45 -25.32 -21.09 -9.08
N ARG A 46 -24.86 -22.32 -8.80
CA ARG A 46 -23.71 -22.54 -7.89
C ARG A 46 -22.42 -21.93 -8.42
N GLU A 47 -22.16 -22.05 -9.72
CA GLU A 47 -20.97 -21.46 -10.36
C GLU A 47 -21.03 -19.92 -10.30
N LEU A 48 -22.20 -19.32 -10.56
CA LEU A 48 -22.42 -17.88 -10.42
C LEU A 48 -22.23 -17.40 -8.97
N VAL A 49 -22.81 -18.11 -8.00
CA VAL A 49 -22.67 -17.76 -6.57
C VAL A 49 -21.20 -17.88 -6.14
N ALA A 50 -20.49 -18.93 -6.58
CA ALA A 50 -19.07 -19.08 -6.27
C ALA A 50 -18.24 -17.93 -6.85
N ALA A 51 -18.50 -17.52 -8.10
CA ALA A 51 -17.83 -16.39 -8.74
C ALA A 51 -18.14 -15.05 -8.03
N GLN A 52 -19.40 -14.84 -7.62
CA GLN A 52 -19.79 -13.65 -6.85
C GLN A 52 -19.11 -13.61 -5.48
N LEU A 53 -19.07 -14.74 -4.77
CA LEU A 53 -18.39 -14.81 -3.47
C LEU A 53 -16.89 -14.53 -3.59
N GLU A 54 -16.25 -14.97 -4.66
CA GLU A 54 -14.83 -14.69 -4.89
C GLU A 54 -14.61 -13.21 -5.24
N SER A 55 -15.44 -12.65 -6.14
CA SER A 55 -15.42 -11.21 -6.45
C SER A 55 -15.65 -10.34 -5.21
N ASP A 56 -16.60 -10.72 -4.34
CA ASP A 56 -16.89 -10.02 -3.10
C ASP A 56 -15.72 -10.10 -2.11
N ARG A 57 -15.04 -11.24 -2.05
CA ARG A 57 -13.82 -11.39 -1.23
C ARG A 57 -12.70 -10.50 -1.75
N GLU A 58 -12.46 -10.50 -3.05
CA GLU A 58 -11.45 -9.65 -3.67
C GLU A 58 -11.74 -8.16 -3.45
N ALA A 59 -13.00 -7.74 -3.60
CA ALA A 59 -13.43 -6.37 -3.35
C ALA A 59 -13.19 -5.96 -1.89
N ARG A 60 -13.60 -6.80 -0.92
CA ARG A 60 -13.37 -6.51 0.51
C ARG A 60 -11.89 -6.49 0.87
N LEU A 61 -11.08 -7.34 0.25
CA LEU A 61 -9.63 -7.31 0.44
C LEU A 61 -9.03 -6.02 -0.13
N ALA A 62 -9.45 -5.59 -1.32
CA ALA A 62 -9.00 -4.34 -1.93
C ALA A 62 -9.38 -3.13 -1.06
N GLU A 63 -10.62 -3.07 -0.55
CA GLU A 63 -11.05 -2.01 0.38
C GLU A 63 -10.17 -1.94 1.63
N ARG A 64 -9.86 -3.09 2.26
CA ARG A 64 -8.98 -3.15 3.43
C ARG A 64 -7.56 -2.67 3.12
N ARG A 65 -7.03 -3.08 1.95
CA ARG A 65 -5.70 -2.66 1.49
C ARG A 65 -5.65 -1.17 1.21
N SER A 66 -6.67 -0.63 0.53
CA SER A 66 -6.79 0.80 0.24
C SER A 66 -6.88 1.62 1.53
N ALA A 67 -7.68 1.19 2.51
CA ALA A 67 -7.78 1.86 3.80
C ALA A 67 -6.44 1.85 4.56
N ALA A 68 -5.74 0.70 4.59
CA ALA A 68 -4.42 0.61 5.22
C ALA A 68 -3.38 1.51 4.52
N ALA A 69 -3.41 1.56 3.18
CA ALA A 69 -2.54 2.42 2.40
C ALA A 69 -2.85 3.91 2.57
N ASP A 70 -4.14 4.30 2.71
CA ASP A 70 -4.54 5.68 2.99
C ASP A 70 -4.00 6.14 4.35
N VAL A 71 -4.17 5.32 5.40
CA VAL A 71 -3.61 5.61 6.73
C VAL A 71 -2.09 5.74 6.66
N LEU A 72 -1.40 4.78 6.06
CA LEU A 72 0.06 4.81 5.93
C LEU A 72 0.54 6.01 5.11
N GLY A 73 -0.12 6.30 3.99
CA GLY A 73 0.21 7.40 3.10
C GLY A 73 0.00 8.77 3.75
N ARG A 74 -1.10 8.95 4.50
CA ARG A 74 -1.33 10.16 5.29
C ARG A 74 -0.31 10.32 6.41
N THR A 75 0.06 9.24 7.09
CA THR A 75 1.10 9.29 8.12
C THR A 75 2.46 9.64 7.54
N LEU A 76 2.80 9.12 6.35
CA LEU A 76 4.02 9.52 5.63
C LEU A 76 4.01 11.01 5.28
N LEU A 77 2.89 11.54 4.79
CA LEU A 77 2.73 12.96 4.49
C LEU A 77 2.84 13.82 5.74
N ALA A 78 2.14 13.46 6.82
CA ALA A 78 2.21 14.16 8.09
C ALA A 78 3.62 14.13 8.71
N THR A 79 4.31 12.99 8.60
CA THR A 79 5.72 12.87 9.05
C THR A 79 6.63 13.76 8.20
N ALA A 80 6.45 13.76 6.87
CA ALA A 80 7.19 14.65 5.97
C ALA A 80 6.95 16.15 6.27
N GLU A 81 5.74 16.52 6.70
CA GLU A 81 5.41 17.89 7.12
C GLU A 81 5.96 18.25 8.50
N GLN A 82 6.04 17.28 9.42
CA GLN A 82 6.63 17.45 10.75
C GLN A 82 8.15 17.49 10.73
N LEU A 83 8.78 16.91 9.69
CA LEU A 83 10.17 17.16 9.41
C LEU A 83 10.32 18.66 9.12
N PRO A 84 11.05 19.39 9.98
CA PRO A 84 10.90 20.83 10.11
C PRO A 84 11.22 21.56 8.81
N MET A 85 10.20 22.19 8.23
CA MET A 85 10.35 22.99 7.04
C MET A 85 11.41 24.08 7.24
N ARG A 86 12.17 24.32 6.17
CA ARG A 86 13.16 25.39 5.98
C ARG A 86 12.80 26.75 6.60
N ASP A 87 11.50 27.08 6.69
CA ASP A 87 11.00 28.39 7.15
C ASP A 87 10.24 28.35 8.50
N ALA A 88 9.85 27.20 9.03
CA ALA A 88 9.00 27.10 10.22
C ALA A 88 9.85 26.97 11.51
N GLY A 89 10.51 28.07 11.88
CA GLY A 89 11.15 28.24 13.18
C GLY A 89 12.44 27.45 13.37
N GLN A 90 13.56 28.04 12.94
CA GLN A 90 14.93 27.56 13.24
C GLN A 90 15.16 27.25 14.73
N TYR A 91 14.36 27.81 15.63
CA TYR A 91 14.41 27.57 17.08
C TYR A 91 13.86 26.19 17.48
N GLY A 92 12.71 25.75 16.94
CA GLY A 92 12.09 24.47 17.31
C GLY A 92 12.90 23.25 16.84
N LEU A 93 13.44 23.30 15.62
CA LEU A 93 14.35 22.26 15.11
C LEU A 93 15.69 22.26 15.85
N ARG A 94 16.23 23.44 16.19
CA ARG A 94 17.48 23.55 16.95
C ARG A 94 17.31 22.98 18.36
N ASP A 95 16.22 23.29 19.04
CA ASP A 95 15.93 22.76 20.38
C ASP A 95 15.68 21.24 20.32
N ALA A 96 14.95 20.76 19.31
CA ALA A 96 14.72 19.32 19.11
C ALA A 96 16.02 18.55 18.81
N LEU A 97 16.94 19.13 18.03
CA LEU A 97 18.26 18.51 17.79
C LEU A 97 19.16 18.53 19.02
N TRP A 98 18.95 19.47 19.94
CA TRP A 98 19.71 19.58 21.18
C TRP A 98 19.22 18.69 22.31
N ASP A 99 17.93 18.39 22.34
CA ASP A 99 17.43 17.35 23.21
C ASP A 99 17.90 15.98 22.69
N LEU A 100 19.00 15.45 23.25
CA LEU A 100 19.55 14.15 22.90
C LEU A 100 18.51 13.02 23.03
N ALA A 101 17.51 13.16 23.90
CA ALA A 101 16.48 12.15 24.13
C ALA A 101 15.33 12.22 23.11
N SER A 102 15.27 13.22 22.23
CA SER A 102 14.16 13.37 21.28
C SER A 102 14.23 12.34 20.14
N ASP A 103 13.14 11.60 19.94
CA ASP A 103 12.96 10.75 18.78
C ASP A 103 12.85 11.59 17.49
N PRO A 104 13.09 11.01 16.30
CA PRO A 104 12.80 11.68 15.04
C PRO A 104 11.34 12.16 15.01
N PRO A 105 11.06 13.38 14.50
CA PRO A 105 9.71 13.89 14.38
C PRO A 105 8.84 12.93 13.57
N GLY A 106 7.67 12.57 14.12
CA GLY A 106 6.75 11.62 13.49
C GLY A 106 7.23 10.16 13.40
N GLY A 107 8.40 9.82 13.96
CA GLY A 107 8.95 8.46 13.89
C GLY A 107 8.04 7.41 14.53
N ARG A 108 7.53 7.67 15.74
CA ARG A 108 6.62 6.74 16.43
C ARG A 108 5.30 6.53 15.67
N SER A 109 4.68 7.61 15.20
CA SER A 109 3.47 7.51 14.41
C SER A 109 3.68 6.75 13.11
N LEU A 110 4.85 6.92 12.48
CA LEU A 110 5.22 6.19 11.27
C LEU A 110 5.41 4.69 11.55
N ASP A 111 6.12 4.34 12.63
CA ASP A 111 6.32 2.95 13.04
C ASP A 111 4.98 2.25 13.38
N ASP A 112 4.11 2.91 14.13
CA ASP A 112 2.77 2.39 14.46
C ASP A 112 1.93 2.16 13.19
N ALA A 113 1.98 3.10 12.23
CA ALA A 113 1.26 2.97 10.97
C ALA A 113 1.84 1.84 10.10
N ILE A 114 3.16 1.64 10.11
CA ILE A 114 3.82 0.53 9.42
C ILE A 114 3.38 -0.81 10.03
N GLU A 115 3.40 -0.93 11.36
CA GLU A 115 2.99 -2.16 12.05
C GLU A 115 1.54 -2.54 11.73
N GLN A 116 0.63 -1.55 11.75
CA GLN A 116 -0.77 -1.77 11.37
C GLN A 116 -0.93 -2.16 9.90
N ALA A 117 -0.16 -1.52 9.00
CA ALA A 117 -0.21 -1.79 7.58
C ALA A 117 0.33 -3.18 7.21
N GLU A 118 1.37 -3.67 7.89
CA GLU A 118 2.01 -4.98 7.63
C GLU A 118 1.05 -6.17 7.83
N LEU A 119 0.02 -6.02 8.66
CA LEU A 119 -0.99 -7.06 8.86
C LEU A 119 -1.89 -7.29 7.63
N ILE A 120 -1.98 -6.29 6.74
CA ILE A 120 -2.96 -6.24 5.64
C ILE A 120 -2.24 -6.18 4.29
N LEU A 121 -1.08 -5.53 4.25
CA LEU A 121 -0.31 -5.25 3.06
C LEU A 121 0.89 -6.19 2.95
N PRO A 122 0.90 -7.15 2.00
CA PRO A 122 2.03 -8.04 1.82
C PRO A 122 3.25 -7.27 1.28
N ARG A 123 4.41 -7.44 1.95
CA ARG A 123 5.74 -6.92 1.53
C ARG A 123 5.87 -5.40 1.41
N TYR A 124 5.81 -4.70 2.55
CA TYR A 124 6.04 -3.26 2.63
C TYR A 124 7.41 -2.87 3.21
N ASP A 125 8.47 -3.58 2.80
CA ASP A 125 9.85 -3.36 3.28
C ASP A 125 10.37 -1.94 2.95
N ILE A 126 9.82 -1.29 1.92
CA ILE A 126 10.20 0.06 1.49
C ILE A 126 9.80 1.11 2.53
N VAL A 127 8.61 0.99 3.13
CA VAL A 127 8.15 1.98 4.11
C VAL A 127 8.88 1.84 5.44
N ARG A 128 9.18 0.59 5.82
CA ARG A 128 10.11 0.31 6.92
C ARG A 128 11.51 0.84 6.65
N SER A 129 11.96 0.84 5.40
CA SER A 129 13.23 1.47 4.99
C SER A 129 13.18 3.00 5.16
N PHE A 130 12.06 3.66 4.85
CA PHE A 130 11.90 5.10 5.13
C PHE A 130 11.99 5.42 6.62
N SER A 131 11.35 4.64 7.50
CA SER A 131 11.46 4.86 8.95
C SER A 131 12.91 4.72 9.45
N ARG A 132 13.61 3.65 9.01
CA ARG A 132 15.02 3.44 9.34
C ARG A 132 15.92 4.55 8.81
N GLU A 133 15.70 4.98 7.59
CA GLU A 133 16.46 6.05 6.96
C GLU A 133 16.20 7.40 7.61
N ALA A 134 14.93 7.73 7.93
CA ALA A 134 14.56 8.92 8.69
C ALA A 134 15.26 8.96 10.04
N SER A 135 15.21 7.86 10.78
CA SER A 135 15.90 7.71 12.05
C SER A 135 17.41 7.86 11.90
N GLY A 136 18.02 7.17 10.93
CA GLY A 136 19.46 7.23 10.68
C GLY A 136 19.96 8.63 10.31
N ARG A 137 19.23 9.33 9.43
CA ARG A 137 19.54 10.71 9.03
C ARG A 137 19.33 11.68 10.19
N TRP A 138 18.28 11.50 11.00
CA TRP A 138 18.05 12.30 12.21
C TRP A 138 19.18 12.17 13.23
N TYR A 139 19.59 10.94 13.57
CA TYR A 139 20.68 10.71 14.52
C TYR A 139 22.04 11.20 13.99
N THR A 140 22.28 11.06 12.68
CA THR A 140 23.46 11.63 12.03
C THR A 140 23.48 13.14 12.15
N MET A 141 22.36 13.81 11.86
CA MET A 141 22.22 15.26 12.01
C MET A 141 22.48 15.68 13.47
N LYS A 142 21.85 15.03 14.45
CA LYS A 142 22.10 15.28 15.89
C LYS A 142 23.57 15.17 16.29
N ARG A 143 24.25 14.15 15.79
CA ARG A 143 25.68 13.94 16.07
C ARG A 143 26.55 15.05 15.49
N MET A 144 26.28 15.47 14.26
CA MET A 144 26.99 16.61 13.65
C MET A 144 26.76 17.90 14.44
N VAL A 145 25.50 18.14 14.83
CA VAL A 145 25.08 19.30 15.59
C VAL A 145 25.84 19.32 16.94
N SER A 146 25.91 18.22 17.70
CA SER A 146 26.64 18.13 18.98
C SER A 146 28.14 18.42 18.92
N GLN A 147 28.75 18.25 17.75
CA GLN A 147 30.17 18.46 17.52
C GLN A 147 30.52 19.88 17.06
N LEU A 148 29.53 20.72 16.74
CA LEU A 148 29.76 22.11 16.34
C LEU A 148 30.41 22.93 17.47
N SER A 149 31.40 23.75 17.14
CA SER A 149 31.97 24.74 18.06
C SER A 149 30.97 25.87 18.35
N HIS A 150 31.20 26.64 19.42
CA HIS A 150 30.32 27.77 19.78
C HIS A 150 30.21 28.82 18.66
N GLU A 151 31.28 29.05 17.91
CA GLU A 151 31.36 30.00 16.80
C GLU A 151 30.65 29.50 15.52
N GLU A 152 30.64 28.18 15.29
CA GLU A 152 29.85 27.58 14.21
C GLU A 152 28.36 27.58 14.53
N ARG A 153 28.01 27.42 15.82
CA ARG A 153 26.61 27.43 16.30
C ARG A 153 25.92 28.78 16.12
N THR A 154 26.66 29.88 16.09
CA THR A 154 26.12 31.24 15.91
C THR A 154 25.95 31.63 14.44
N LYS A 155 26.50 30.86 13.49
CA LYS A 155 26.23 31.06 12.05
C LYS A 155 24.78 30.65 11.75
N SER A 156 24.02 31.49 11.05
CA SER A 156 22.57 31.31 10.87
C SER A 156 22.17 30.18 9.91
N ASN A 157 23.08 29.69 9.06
CA ASN A 157 22.69 28.89 7.88
C ASN A 157 23.09 27.41 7.94
N TRP A 158 23.86 26.97 8.94
CA TRP A 158 24.35 25.58 8.98
C TRP A 158 23.19 24.57 9.13
N LEU A 159 22.15 24.94 9.88
CA LEU A 159 20.95 24.12 10.10
C LEU A 159 20.18 23.91 8.78
N SER A 160 20.04 24.98 7.98
CA SER A 160 19.38 24.93 6.68
C SER A 160 20.14 24.05 5.69
N VAL A 161 21.47 24.11 5.70
CA VAL A 161 22.30 23.28 4.79
C VAL A 161 22.26 21.81 5.19
N LEU A 162 22.32 21.49 6.49
CA LEU A 162 22.13 20.12 6.96
C LEU A 162 20.74 19.60 6.59
N TYR A 163 19.70 20.42 6.75
CA TYR A 163 18.35 20.03 6.40
C TYR A 163 18.16 19.80 4.89
N ASP A 164 18.66 20.72 4.05
CA ASP A 164 18.56 20.62 2.59
C ASP A 164 19.28 19.36 2.07
N GLU A 165 20.40 18.97 2.68
CA GLU A 165 21.18 17.81 2.26
C GLU A 165 20.63 16.48 2.80
N PHE A 166 20.30 16.43 4.08
CA PHE A 166 19.91 15.17 4.74
C PHE A 166 18.41 14.95 4.73
N MET A 167 17.58 15.97 4.96
CA MET A 167 16.14 15.73 5.17
C MET A 167 15.33 15.94 3.90
N THR A 168 15.66 16.94 3.07
CA THR A 168 14.86 17.28 1.88
C THR A 168 14.67 16.13 0.87
N PRO A 169 15.70 15.31 0.53
CA PRO A 169 15.50 14.16 -0.35
C PRO A 169 14.52 13.15 0.23
N LEU A 170 14.68 12.82 1.51
CA LEU A 170 13.80 11.90 2.22
C LEU A 170 12.37 12.43 2.30
N THR A 171 12.17 13.72 2.64
CA THR A 171 10.86 14.36 2.70
C THR A 171 10.16 14.32 1.33
N ARG A 172 10.91 14.52 0.24
CA ARG A 172 10.39 14.44 -1.13
C ARG A 172 9.91 13.02 -1.45
N ASP A 173 10.71 12.01 -1.13
CA ASP A 173 10.37 10.62 -1.42
C ASP A 173 9.20 10.12 -0.56
N MET A 174 9.18 10.47 0.73
CA MET A 174 8.04 10.20 1.62
C MET A 174 6.75 10.86 1.12
N THR A 175 6.85 12.09 0.60
CA THR A 175 5.70 12.80 0.03
C THR A 175 5.22 12.14 -1.27
N ALA A 176 6.14 11.73 -2.14
CA ALA A 176 5.81 11.06 -3.39
C ALA A 176 5.11 9.72 -3.13
N VAL A 177 5.70 8.89 -2.28
CA VAL A 177 5.14 7.59 -1.88
C VAL A 177 3.83 7.76 -1.12
N GLY A 178 3.75 8.72 -0.20
CA GLY A 178 2.53 9.00 0.55
C GLY A 178 1.35 9.36 -0.36
N ARG A 179 1.56 10.21 -1.38
CA ARG A 179 0.52 10.55 -2.38
C ARG A 179 0.08 9.35 -3.21
N VAL A 180 1.04 8.53 -3.61
CA VAL A 180 0.77 7.32 -4.40
C VAL A 180 -0.06 6.31 -3.60
N LEU A 181 0.24 6.14 -2.31
CA LEU A 181 -0.52 5.26 -1.41
C LEU A 181 -1.95 5.77 -1.15
N VAL A 182 -2.12 7.07 -0.91
CA VAL A 182 -3.47 7.68 -0.74
C VAL A 182 -4.32 7.52 -2.00
N GLY A 183 -3.71 7.54 -3.18
CA GLY A 183 -4.41 7.35 -4.46
C GLY A 183 -4.68 5.89 -4.84
N TRP A 184 -4.17 4.91 -4.08
CA TRP A 184 -4.26 3.50 -4.45
C TRP A 184 -5.58 2.86 -4.02
N ASN A 185 -6.26 2.22 -4.97
CA ASN A 185 -7.56 1.57 -4.77
C ASN A 185 -7.46 0.17 -4.14
N GLY A 186 -6.27 -0.27 -3.72
CA GLY A 186 -6.06 -1.57 -3.07
C GLY A 186 -6.05 -2.78 -4.00
N HIS A 187 -6.26 -2.58 -5.32
CA HIS A 187 -6.16 -3.63 -6.31
C HIS A 187 -4.72 -3.79 -6.83
N GLY A 188 -4.31 -5.04 -7.06
CA GLY A 188 -2.99 -5.37 -7.59
C GLY A 188 -1.87 -5.22 -6.56
N GLU A 189 -0.66 -5.03 -7.06
CA GLU A 189 0.51 -4.71 -6.24
C GLU A 189 0.56 -3.21 -5.93
N ALA A 190 1.13 -2.87 -4.78
CA ALA A 190 1.25 -1.49 -4.37
C ALA A 190 2.23 -0.73 -5.29
N PRO A 191 1.88 0.46 -5.79
CA PRO A 191 2.69 1.20 -6.77
C PRO A 191 3.92 1.93 -6.18
N ILE A 192 4.65 1.28 -5.27
CA ILE A 192 5.73 1.90 -4.49
C ILE A 192 7.07 1.83 -5.21
N ASP A 193 7.35 0.73 -5.90
CA ASP A 193 8.62 0.53 -6.63
C ASP A 193 8.88 1.58 -7.72
N SER A 194 7.81 2.15 -8.30
CA SER A 194 7.90 3.22 -9.29
C SER A 194 8.06 4.63 -8.69
N ALA A 195 7.75 4.80 -7.41
CA ALA A 195 7.70 6.10 -6.74
C ALA A 195 8.98 6.44 -5.97
N VAL A 196 9.83 5.45 -5.67
CA VAL A 196 11.09 5.63 -4.95
C VAL A 196 12.22 5.87 -5.95
N SER A 197 12.81 7.06 -5.91
CA SER A 197 14.13 7.25 -6.49
C SER A 197 15.10 6.38 -5.68
N THR A 198 15.76 5.42 -6.32
CA THR A 198 16.90 4.67 -5.76
C THR A 198 18.14 5.57 -5.56
N GLN A 199 17.93 6.79 -5.06
CA GLN A 199 18.94 7.57 -4.36
C GLN A 199 18.94 7.19 -2.88
N THR A 200 18.98 5.89 -2.59
CA THR A 200 19.67 5.37 -1.41
C THR A 200 21.18 5.60 -1.59
N SER A 201 21.58 6.86 -1.77
CA SER A 201 22.91 7.30 -1.44
C SER A 201 22.99 7.19 0.06
N ILE A 202 23.54 6.06 0.49
CA ILE A 202 24.14 5.82 1.80
C ILE A 202 24.61 7.18 2.31
N ALA A 203 24.00 7.74 3.35
CA ALA A 203 24.72 8.70 4.17
C ALA A 203 25.92 7.87 4.68
N PRO A 204 27.14 8.13 4.16
CA PRO A 204 28.25 7.22 4.39
C PRO A 204 28.42 7.09 5.89
N ALA A 205 28.61 5.85 6.37
CA ALA A 205 29.20 5.64 7.69
C ALA A 205 30.51 6.46 7.88
N GLU A 206 31.12 6.93 6.78
CA GLU A 206 32.27 7.85 6.73
C GLU A 206 31.95 9.31 7.14
N VAL A 207 30.68 9.75 7.12
CA VAL A 207 30.29 11.12 7.52
C VAL A 207 29.96 11.21 9.03
N ALA A 208 30.21 10.12 9.76
CA ALA A 208 30.21 10.11 11.23
C ALA A 208 31.36 10.95 11.84
N ASP A 209 32.35 11.35 11.03
CA ASP A 209 33.38 12.33 11.38
C ASP A 209 32.96 13.75 10.90
N PRO A 210 32.73 14.69 11.82
CA PRO A 210 32.33 16.06 11.47
C PRO A 210 33.38 16.77 10.61
N ALA A 211 34.67 16.45 10.77
CA ALA A 211 35.72 17.03 9.92
C ALA A 211 35.61 16.54 8.47
N ALA A 212 35.31 15.25 8.27
CA ALA A 212 35.05 14.68 6.96
C ALA A 212 33.78 15.25 6.32
N TYR A 213 32.72 15.48 7.13
CA TYR A 213 31.52 16.18 6.67
C TYR A 213 31.80 17.61 6.20
N PHE A 214 32.55 18.39 6.97
CA PHE A 214 32.87 19.77 6.58
C PHE A 214 33.79 19.84 5.37
N ALA A 215 34.77 18.94 5.26
CA ALA A 215 35.61 18.83 4.08
C ALA A 215 34.78 18.47 2.84
N TRP A 216 33.92 17.46 2.95
CA TRP A 216 32.99 17.06 1.89
C TRP A 216 32.02 18.17 1.50
N ARG A 217 31.41 18.85 2.48
CA ARG A 217 30.51 19.99 2.26
C ARG A 217 31.21 21.14 1.55
N THR A 218 32.44 21.46 1.93
CA THR A 218 33.22 22.52 1.28
C THR A 218 33.53 22.17 -0.18
N GLU A 219 33.78 20.89 -0.46
CA GLU A 219 33.97 20.38 -1.82
C GLU A 219 32.66 20.42 -2.63
N LEU A 220 31.54 20.01 -2.03
CA LEU A 220 30.20 20.03 -2.63
C LEU A 220 29.74 21.47 -2.92
N GLU A 221 29.96 22.41 -2.01
CA GLU A 221 29.67 23.84 -2.21
C GLU A 221 30.50 24.42 -3.36
N ARG A 222 31.79 24.04 -3.48
CA ARG A 222 32.62 24.41 -4.65
C ARG A 222 32.05 23.83 -5.94
N GLU A 223 31.64 22.57 -5.94
CA GLU A 223 31.12 21.89 -7.12
C GLU A 223 29.76 22.46 -7.57
N LEU A 224 28.86 22.75 -6.62
CA LEU A 224 27.57 23.38 -6.91
C LEU A 224 27.74 24.81 -7.42
N LEU A 225 28.66 25.59 -6.83
CA LEU A 225 29.02 26.92 -7.33
C LEU A 225 29.61 26.85 -8.75
N HIS A 226 30.43 25.83 -9.03
CA HIS A 226 30.99 25.60 -10.35
C HIS A 226 29.89 25.27 -11.38
N ARG A 227 29.00 24.32 -11.06
CA ARG A 227 27.86 23.95 -11.93
C ARG A 227 26.91 25.12 -12.19
N ARG A 228 26.71 26.00 -11.20
CA ARG A 228 25.88 27.21 -11.35
C ARG A 228 26.50 28.19 -12.33
N ARG A 229 27.82 28.45 -12.23
CA ARG A 229 28.54 29.30 -13.19
C ARG A 229 28.53 28.75 -14.61
N VAL A 230 28.63 27.43 -14.76
CA VAL A 230 28.57 26.76 -16.07
C VAL A 230 27.19 26.87 -16.73
N ARG A 231 26.11 26.97 -15.95
CA ARG A 231 24.74 27.18 -16.49
C ARG A 231 24.41 28.63 -16.83
N GLU A 232 25.19 29.58 -16.30
CA GLU A 232 25.01 31.03 -16.53
C GLU A 232 25.85 31.55 -17.71
N GLN A 233 26.63 30.68 -18.34
CA GLN A 233 27.38 30.93 -19.60
C GLN A 233 26.68 30.28 -20.78
#